data_AF-A0A7D7VQL1-F1
#
_entry.id   AF-A0A7D7VQL1-F1
#
_cell.length_a   1.000
_cell.length_b   1.000
_cell.length_c   1.000
_cell.angle_alpha   90.00
_cell.angle_beta   90.00
_cell.angle_gamma   90.00
#
_symmetry.space_group_name_H-M   'P 1'
#
loop_
_entity.id
_entity.type
_entity.pdbx_description
1 polymer ?
#
loop_
_entity_poly.entity_id
_entity_poly.type
_entity_poly.pdbx_seq_one_letter_code
_entity_poly.pdbx_strand_id
1 'polypeptide(L)'
;MKKIIVTFTGIALNIATHAQIGVRTMSPASAAMDISSTSKGFLLPRMTKTQIDAIASPAEGLIVYCTNCNAKGLYLNNGSEFINLINGANISAHSVASIVAASDNPANGNPSIADLTSVGLTNLIATNLSGYEVAIDAPTPAPTTLAELQTIINNINASDAVLAQIGSDADSATQNSTVTIAQLNQIIPALTAINDANETAYRNYIDANPNSFSSPATQAEVQAMIFLVNTPTVVGAGGAIFMDRNLGATQVATSSDDSNAYGDLYQWGRNTDGHQFRTSSITAGPVASGNEGSVFILNGSYPYDWLSTRDDTRWNGATKGSHDPCPDGFRVPTEAEWQTEFAAWTTNNAAGAFNSPLKLTTAGDRHHWHPGIGVENLHYGFYWSSTASFNSGATASLLQFNSSSVVINSNYRRSYGMSVRCIYDPN
;
A
#
# COMPACT_ATOMS: atom_id res chain seq x y z
N MET A 1 -87.33 19.54 -74.45
CA MET A 1 -87.20 18.53 -73.38
C MET A 1 -85.73 18.22 -73.17
N LYS A 2 -85.30 18.13 -71.89
CA LYS A 2 -84.19 17.27 -71.39
C LYS A 2 -82.76 17.66 -71.85
N LYS A 3 -81.74 17.79 -71.01
CA LYS A 3 -81.54 17.42 -69.58
C LYS A 3 -80.41 18.28 -69.00
N ILE A 4 -80.59 18.68 -67.74
CA ILE A 4 -79.61 19.28 -66.83
C ILE A 4 -78.65 18.18 -66.35
N ILE A 5 -77.35 18.47 -66.34
CA ILE A 5 -76.38 17.83 -65.43
C ILE A 5 -75.48 18.94 -64.88
N VAL A 6 -75.70 19.25 -63.60
CA VAL A 6 -74.76 19.92 -62.71
C VAL A 6 -74.17 18.80 -61.85
N THR A 7 -72.89 18.83 -61.48
CA THR A 7 -72.42 19.06 -60.08
C THR A 7 -70.93 18.70 -59.90
N PHE A 8 -70.21 19.66 -59.31
CA PHE A 8 -69.11 19.63 -58.34
C PHE A 8 -67.86 18.76 -58.55
N THR A 9 -66.75 19.47 -58.83
CA THR A 9 -65.38 19.07 -58.52
C THR A 9 -65.05 19.51 -57.08
N GLY A 10 -64.83 18.58 -56.16
CA GLY A 10 -64.41 18.88 -54.79
C GLY A 10 -62.92 19.21 -54.69
N ILE A 11 -62.60 20.43 -54.27
CA ILE A 11 -61.25 20.86 -53.85
C ILE A 11 -61.04 20.47 -52.38
N ALA A 12 -59.91 19.84 -52.08
CA ALA A 12 -59.51 19.41 -50.74
C ALA A 12 -59.05 20.58 -49.86
N LEU A 13 -59.43 20.59 -48.58
CA LEU A 13 -58.83 21.44 -47.54
C LEU A 13 -58.58 20.59 -46.27
N ASN A 14 -57.34 20.17 -46.06
CA ASN A 14 -56.88 19.69 -44.75
C ASN A 14 -56.38 20.91 -43.96
N ILE A 15 -57.14 21.32 -42.95
CA ILE A 15 -56.78 22.40 -42.04
C ILE A 15 -56.00 21.77 -40.89
N ALA A 16 -54.72 22.10 -40.75
CA ALA A 16 -53.97 21.78 -39.53
C ALA A 16 -54.44 22.72 -38.42
N THR A 17 -55.20 22.20 -37.46
CA THR A 17 -55.52 22.91 -36.22
C THR A 17 -54.25 23.03 -35.38
N HIS A 18 -53.74 24.24 -35.22
CA HIS A 18 -52.73 24.54 -34.19
C HIS A 18 -53.46 25.02 -32.93
N ALA A 19 -53.05 24.48 -31.78
CA ALA A 19 -53.62 24.76 -30.48
C ALA A 19 -53.57 26.26 -30.13
N GLN A 20 -54.66 26.76 -29.57
CA GLN A 20 -54.80 28.11 -29.04
C GLN A 20 -53.98 28.26 -27.75
N ILE A 21 -53.23 29.36 -27.60
CA ILE A 21 -52.87 29.88 -26.28
C ILE A 21 -53.70 31.13 -26.03
N GLY A 22 -54.63 31.04 -25.09
CA GLY A 22 -55.37 32.18 -24.57
C GLY A 22 -54.50 32.98 -23.62
N VAL A 23 -54.20 34.23 -23.99
CA VAL A 23 -53.50 35.21 -23.15
C VAL A 23 -54.58 36.08 -22.51
N ARG A 24 -54.79 35.96 -21.19
CA ARG A 24 -55.95 36.52 -20.46
C ARG A 24 -55.73 37.88 -19.79
N THR A 25 -54.74 38.66 -20.22
CA THR A 25 -54.60 40.07 -19.81
C THR A 25 -55.12 40.99 -20.91
N MET A 26 -55.99 41.93 -20.58
CA MET A 26 -56.59 42.85 -21.58
C MET A 26 -55.70 44.07 -21.86
N SER A 27 -54.61 44.27 -21.10
CA SER A 27 -53.67 45.38 -21.30
C SER A 27 -52.36 45.14 -20.53
N PRO A 28 -51.41 44.36 -21.07
CA PRO A 28 -50.08 44.26 -20.47
C PRO A 28 -49.38 45.62 -20.48
N ALA A 29 -48.91 46.10 -19.33
CA ALA A 29 -48.39 47.45 -19.18
C ALA A 29 -47.09 47.72 -19.97
N SER A 30 -46.21 46.72 -20.09
CA SER A 30 -44.90 46.88 -20.73
C SER A 30 -44.35 45.58 -21.33
N ALA A 31 -45.20 44.59 -21.58
CA ALA A 31 -44.78 43.27 -22.06
C ALA A 31 -45.52 42.90 -23.35
N ALA A 32 -44.79 42.33 -24.31
CA ALA A 32 -45.39 41.76 -25.52
C ALA A 32 -46.17 40.45 -25.23
N MET A 33 -45.92 39.82 -24.07
CA MET A 33 -46.61 38.62 -23.59
C MET A 33 -46.76 38.69 -22.06
N ASP A 34 -47.98 38.52 -21.56
CA ASP A 34 -48.31 38.46 -20.13
C ASP A 34 -49.31 37.31 -19.92
N ILE A 35 -48.94 36.31 -19.11
CA ILE A 35 -49.75 35.11 -18.88
C ILE A 35 -50.24 35.15 -17.43
N SER A 36 -51.51 35.49 -17.25
CA SER A 36 -52.16 35.49 -15.94
C SER A 36 -52.98 34.21 -15.72
N SER A 37 -52.70 33.52 -14.62
CA SER A 37 -53.41 32.31 -14.20
C SER A 37 -53.33 32.18 -12.68
N THR A 38 -54.45 31.87 -12.04
CA THR A 38 -54.51 31.63 -10.58
C THR A 38 -54.43 30.15 -10.21
N SER A 39 -54.41 29.24 -11.20
CA SER A 39 -54.50 27.78 -10.99
C SER A 39 -53.52 26.96 -11.83
N LYS A 40 -52.75 27.59 -12.71
CA LYS A 40 -51.80 26.93 -13.63
C LYS A 40 -50.52 27.76 -13.71
N GLY A 41 -49.37 27.10 -13.84
CA GLY A 41 -48.07 27.73 -14.03
C GLY A 41 -47.56 27.66 -15.48
N PHE A 42 -46.38 28.23 -15.70
CA PHE A 42 -45.65 28.11 -16.97
C PHE A 42 -44.63 26.98 -16.89
N LEU A 43 -44.74 25.98 -17.76
CA LEU A 43 -43.80 24.87 -17.82
C LEU A 43 -42.81 25.11 -18.97
N LEU A 44 -41.58 25.44 -18.62
CA LEU A 44 -40.47 25.59 -19.55
C LEU A 44 -40.00 24.21 -20.08
N PRO A 45 -39.26 24.15 -21.21
CA PRO A 45 -38.63 22.92 -21.68
C PRO A 45 -37.83 22.25 -20.57
N ARG A 46 -38.20 21.01 -20.22
CA ARG A 46 -37.55 20.20 -19.19
C ARG A 46 -36.55 19.27 -19.85
N MET A 47 -35.27 19.45 -19.56
CA MET A 47 -34.19 18.75 -20.24
C MET A 47 -33.17 18.21 -19.22
N THR A 48 -32.49 17.14 -19.58
CA THR A 48 -31.30 16.67 -18.86
C THR A 48 -30.07 17.48 -19.26
N LYS A 49 -29.00 17.44 -18.45
CA LYS A 49 -27.72 18.08 -18.78
C LYS A 49 -27.24 17.71 -20.18
N THR A 50 -27.21 16.41 -20.50
CA THR A 50 -26.83 15.91 -21.84
C THR A 50 -27.69 16.49 -22.96
N GLN A 51 -29.00 16.65 -22.73
CA GLN A 51 -29.88 17.26 -23.73
C GLN A 51 -29.63 18.75 -23.90
N ILE A 52 -29.30 19.47 -22.82
CA ILE A 52 -28.94 20.90 -22.87
C ILE A 52 -27.60 21.09 -23.59
N ASP A 53 -26.60 20.28 -23.25
CA ASP A 53 -25.26 20.29 -23.86
C ASP A 53 -25.31 19.91 -25.36
N ALA A 54 -26.35 19.18 -25.79
CA ALA A 54 -26.58 18.81 -27.20
C ALA A 54 -27.27 19.91 -28.04
N ILE A 55 -27.67 21.03 -27.45
CA ILE A 55 -28.27 22.15 -28.20
C ILE A 55 -27.16 22.85 -29.00
N ALA A 56 -27.16 22.65 -30.33
CA ALA A 56 -26.23 23.36 -31.20
C ALA A 56 -26.58 24.85 -31.26
N SER A 57 -25.60 25.72 -30.99
CA SER A 57 -25.71 27.19 -31.08
C SER A 57 -26.96 27.74 -30.34
N PRO A 58 -27.07 27.55 -29.01
CA PRO A 58 -28.21 28.04 -28.25
C PRO A 58 -28.31 29.57 -28.36
N ALA A 59 -29.52 30.10 -28.57
CA ALA A 59 -29.74 31.54 -28.63
C ALA A 59 -29.49 32.18 -27.25
N GLU A 60 -28.91 33.38 -27.22
CA GLU A 60 -28.82 34.19 -26.00
C GLU A 60 -30.23 34.47 -25.45
N GLY A 61 -30.40 34.30 -24.14
CA GLY A 61 -31.70 34.41 -23.47
C GLY A 61 -32.55 33.14 -23.50
N LEU A 62 -32.07 32.03 -24.08
CA LEU A 62 -32.78 30.75 -24.02
C LEU A 62 -32.88 30.25 -22.56
N ILE A 63 -34.10 29.96 -22.10
CA ILE A 63 -34.38 29.47 -20.74
C ILE A 63 -34.85 28.01 -20.79
N VAL A 64 -34.22 27.15 -19.98
CA VAL A 64 -34.55 25.73 -19.84
C VAL A 64 -34.63 25.34 -18.36
N TYR A 65 -35.36 24.27 -18.05
CA TYR A 65 -35.35 23.67 -16.71
C TYR A 65 -34.53 22.37 -16.73
N CYS A 66 -33.40 22.35 -16.02
CA CYS A 66 -32.57 21.15 -15.94
C CYS A 66 -33.06 20.17 -14.86
N THR A 67 -33.32 18.92 -15.24
CA THR A 67 -33.89 17.91 -14.33
C THR A 67 -32.85 17.08 -13.57
N ASN A 68 -31.59 17.04 -14.03
CA ASN A 68 -30.53 16.23 -13.44
C ASN A 68 -29.15 16.93 -13.35
N CYS A 69 -29.12 18.26 -13.41
CA CYS A 69 -27.90 19.03 -13.15
C CYS A 69 -27.56 19.05 -11.66
N ASN A 70 -26.28 19.32 -11.32
CA ASN A 70 -25.79 19.47 -9.95
C ASN A 70 -26.58 20.54 -9.15
N ALA A 71 -27.16 21.52 -9.84
CA ALA A 71 -28.25 22.35 -9.32
C ALA A 71 -29.49 22.20 -10.22
N LYS A 72 -30.45 21.36 -9.81
CA LYS A 72 -31.75 21.28 -10.52
C LYS A 72 -32.44 22.63 -10.49
N GLY A 73 -32.93 23.11 -11.62
CA GLY A 73 -33.59 24.41 -11.68
C GLY A 73 -33.57 25.06 -13.05
N LEU A 74 -33.83 26.36 -13.06
CA LEU A 74 -33.88 27.19 -14.26
C LEU A 74 -32.48 27.63 -14.67
N TYR A 75 -32.16 27.46 -15.95
CA TYR A 75 -30.93 27.91 -16.56
C TYR A 75 -31.23 28.87 -17.70
N LEU A 76 -30.44 29.94 -17.80
CA LEU A 76 -30.48 30.91 -18.89
C LEU A 76 -29.15 30.89 -19.63
N ASN A 77 -29.20 30.80 -20.96
CA ASN A 77 -28.03 31.01 -21.80
C ASN A 77 -27.69 32.51 -21.84
N ASN A 78 -26.54 32.91 -21.31
CA ASN A 78 -26.09 34.31 -21.31
C ASN A 78 -25.35 34.71 -22.61
N GLY A 79 -25.37 33.86 -23.64
CA GLY A 79 -24.66 34.04 -24.90
C GLY A 79 -23.30 33.34 -24.93
N SER A 80 -22.79 32.87 -23.79
CA SER A 80 -21.58 32.04 -23.69
C SER A 80 -21.86 30.67 -23.06
N GLU A 81 -22.71 30.61 -22.03
CA GLU A 81 -23.03 29.38 -21.30
C GLU A 81 -24.40 29.44 -20.63
N PHE A 82 -24.89 28.28 -20.16
CA PHE A 82 -26.09 28.19 -19.34
C PHE A 82 -25.77 28.41 -17.85
N ILE A 83 -26.32 29.48 -17.29
CA ILE A 83 -26.18 29.87 -15.88
C ILE A 83 -27.47 29.56 -15.12
N ASN A 84 -27.37 28.95 -13.94
CA ASN A 84 -28.51 28.73 -13.06
C ASN A 84 -29.01 30.06 -12.49
N LEU A 85 -30.29 30.38 -12.70
CA LEU A 85 -30.90 31.66 -12.34
C LEU A 85 -31.14 31.82 -10.82
N ILE A 86 -31.05 30.76 -10.02
CA ILE A 86 -31.29 30.80 -8.56
C ILE A 86 -30.00 31.12 -7.81
N ASN A 87 -28.88 30.51 -8.21
CA ASN A 87 -27.62 30.59 -7.46
C ASN A 87 -26.43 31.07 -8.30
N GLY A 88 -26.64 31.43 -9.58
CA GLY A 88 -25.58 31.88 -10.48
C GLY A 88 -24.57 30.79 -10.88
N ALA A 89 -24.82 29.52 -10.53
CA ALA A 89 -23.89 28.43 -10.82
C ALA A 89 -23.96 28.02 -12.30
N ASN A 90 -22.80 27.88 -12.93
CA ASN A 90 -22.69 27.38 -14.30
C ASN A 90 -23.08 25.90 -14.38
N ILE A 91 -23.74 25.49 -15.47
CA ILE A 91 -24.15 24.09 -15.69
C ILE A 91 -22.96 23.12 -15.84
N SER A 92 -21.77 23.67 -16.07
CA SER A 92 -20.47 23.01 -16.25
C SER A 92 -19.58 23.12 -15.01
N ALA A 93 -19.96 23.88 -13.98
CA ALA A 93 -19.19 23.95 -12.75
C ALA A 93 -19.30 22.62 -11.99
N HIS A 94 -18.23 21.85 -11.99
CA HIS A 94 -18.07 20.76 -11.02
C HIS A 94 -18.01 21.39 -9.62
N SER A 95 -18.59 20.69 -8.64
CA SER A 95 -18.41 21.01 -7.23
C SER A 95 -17.38 20.07 -6.64
N VAL A 96 -16.80 20.43 -5.48
CA VAL A 96 -15.96 19.51 -4.70
C VAL A 96 -16.68 18.17 -4.49
N ALA A 97 -17.97 18.21 -4.13
CA ALA A 97 -18.78 17.01 -3.93
C ALA A 97 -18.91 16.13 -5.19
N SER A 98 -18.98 16.71 -6.39
CA SER A 98 -19.05 15.92 -7.62
C SER A 98 -17.70 15.34 -8.03
N ILE A 99 -16.59 16.02 -7.73
CA ILE A 99 -15.24 15.46 -7.93
C ILE A 99 -15.04 14.25 -7.02
N VAL A 100 -15.36 14.40 -5.73
CA VAL A 100 -15.23 13.33 -4.74
C VAL A 100 -16.13 12.14 -5.06
N ALA A 101 -17.37 12.38 -5.49
CA ALA A 101 -18.27 11.29 -5.87
C ALA A 101 -17.88 10.60 -7.20
N ALA A 102 -17.05 11.25 -8.02
CA ALA A 102 -16.57 10.70 -9.27
C ALA A 102 -15.29 9.87 -9.08
N SER A 103 -14.43 10.26 -8.14
CA SER A 103 -13.18 9.58 -7.81
C SER A 103 -13.43 8.18 -7.27
N ASP A 104 -12.64 7.21 -7.71
CA ASP A 104 -12.76 5.81 -7.31
C ASP A 104 -11.41 5.09 -7.15
N ASN A 105 -11.46 3.94 -6.47
CA ASN A 105 -10.37 2.98 -6.37
C ASN A 105 -10.89 1.57 -6.72
N PRO A 106 -10.50 0.98 -7.87
CA PRO A 106 -9.45 1.43 -8.77
C PRO A 106 -9.87 2.63 -9.63
N ALA A 107 -8.94 3.55 -9.87
CA ALA A 107 -9.14 4.73 -10.71
C ALA A 107 -9.58 4.35 -12.13
N ASN A 108 -10.57 5.09 -12.66
CA ASN A 108 -11.14 4.85 -13.97
C ASN A 108 -10.89 6.00 -14.99
N GLY A 109 -10.22 7.07 -14.57
CA GLY A 109 -9.94 8.25 -15.40
C GLY A 109 -10.96 9.39 -15.23
N ASN A 110 -11.93 9.23 -14.32
CA ASN A 110 -12.94 10.22 -13.98
C ASN A 110 -12.93 10.43 -12.45
N PRO A 111 -12.83 11.68 -11.95
CA PRO A 111 -12.78 12.95 -12.68
C PRO A 111 -11.51 13.11 -13.50
N SER A 112 -11.61 13.75 -14.67
CA SER A 112 -10.45 14.05 -15.53
C SER A 112 -9.67 15.26 -15.01
N ILE A 113 -8.46 15.49 -15.54
CA ILE A 113 -7.69 16.72 -15.26
C ILE A 113 -8.48 17.99 -15.61
N ALA A 114 -9.31 17.95 -16.65
CA ALA A 114 -10.17 19.07 -17.03
C ALA A 114 -11.25 19.34 -15.96
N ASP A 115 -11.83 18.27 -15.39
CA ASP A 115 -12.82 18.39 -14.31
C ASP A 115 -12.16 18.95 -13.04
N LEU A 116 -10.97 18.45 -12.67
CA LEU A 116 -10.18 18.97 -11.55
C LEU A 116 -9.79 20.45 -11.76
N THR A 117 -9.39 20.84 -12.97
CA THR A 117 -9.11 22.24 -13.30
C THR A 117 -10.37 23.10 -13.20
N SER A 118 -11.52 22.56 -13.59
CA SER A 118 -12.80 23.29 -13.58
C SER A 118 -13.30 23.65 -12.18
N VAL A 119 -12.90 22.89 -11.15
CA VAL A 119 -13.20 23.22 -9.74
C VAL A 119 -12.20 24.19 -9.12
N GLY A 120 -11.16 24.59 -9.86
CA GLY A 120 -10.14 25.54 -9.42
C GLY A 120 -8.90 24.89 -8.79
N LEU A 121 -8.69 23.58 -8.97
CA LEU A 121 -7.44 22.93 -8.56
C LEU A 121 -6.29 23.36 -9.47
N THR A 122 -5.11 23.50 -8.87
CA THR A 122 -3.87 23.89 -9.52
C THR A 122 -2.81 22.82 -9.28
N ASN A 123 -1.65 22.96 -9.94
CA ASN A 123 -0.55 21.99 -9.84
C ASN A 123 -0.97 20.58 -10.30
N LEU A 124 -1.80 20.46 -11.32
CA LEU A 124 -2.25 19.15 -11.81
C LEU A 124 -1.23 18.59 -12.81
N ILE A 125 -0.82 17.34 -12.61
CA ILE A 125 0.10 16.59 -13.48
C ILE A 125 -0.70 15.46 -14.12
N ALA A 126 -0.76 15.42 -15.46
CA ALA A 126 -1.63 14.49 -16.17
C ALA A 126 -1.31 13.01 -15.93
N THR A 127 -0.04 12.67 -15.72
CA THR A 127 0.39 11.30 -15.41
C THR A 127 -0.03 10.84 -14.02
N ASN A 128 -0.38 11.77 -13.13
CA ASN A 128 -0.74 11.49 -11.73
C ASN A 128 -2.26 11.35 -11.55
N LEU A 129 -3.04 11.41 -12.63
CA LEU A 129 -4.50 11.41 -12.61
C LEU A 129 -5.06 10.24 -11.78
N SER A 130 -4.61 9.02 -12.05
CA SER A 130 -5.03 7.82 -11.30
C SER A 130 -4.65 7.89 -9.82
N GLY A 131 -3.51 8.49 -9.49
CA GLY A 131 -3.10 8.73 -8.11
C GLY A 131 -4.01 9.72 -7.40
N TYR A 132 -4.45 10.78 -8.09
CA TYR A 132 -5.41 11.74 -7.55
C TYR A 132 -6.77 11.09 -7.25
N GLU A 133 -7.31 10.29 -8.18
CA GLU A 133 -8.59 9.59 -7.99
C GLU A 133 -8.57 8.71 -6.74
N VAL A 134 -7.58 7.81 -6.65
CA VAL A 134 -7.43 6.91 -5.50
C VAL A 134 -7.25 7.69 -4.19
N ALA A 135 -6.47 8.78 -4.20
CA ALA A 135 -6.20 9.56 -3.01
C ALA A 135 -7.38 10.45 -2.56
N ILE A 136 -8.28 10.82 -3.48
CA ILE A 136 -9.51 11.56 -3.17
C ILE A 136 -10.58 10.64 -2.56
N ASP A 137 -10.66 9.38 -3.02
CA ASP A 137 -11.61 8.37 -2.52
C ASP A 137 -11.21 7.77 -1.14
N ALA A 138 -9.91 7.75 -0.82
CA ALA A 138 -9.39 7.10 0.38
C ALA A 138 -9.80 7.70 1.76
N PRO A 139 -9.86 9.04 1.96
CA PRO A 139 -10.07 9.63 3.29
C PRO A 139 -11.47 9.37 3.88
N THR A 140 -11.52 9.10 5.19
CA THR A 140 -12.77 9.07 5.97
C THR A 140 -12.67 10.05 7.16
N PRO A 141 -13.42 11.18 7.16
CA PRO A 141 -14.43 11.60 6.19
C PRO A 141 -13.83 12.08 4.86
N ALA A 142 -14.61 11.96 3.78
CA ALA A 142 -14.23 12.42 2.45
C ALA A 142 -14.03 13.96 2.41
N PRO A 143 -13.14 14.49 1.56
CA PRO A 143 -12.88 15.92 1.48
C PRO A 143 -14.15 16.68 1.06
N THR A 144 -14.39 17.83 1.68
CA THR A 144 -15.61 18.64 1.45
C THR A 144 -15.31 20.04 0.92
N THR A 145 -14.05 20.44 0.94
CA THR A 145 -13.59 21.76 0.51
C THR A 145 -12.55 21.68 -0.60
N LEU A 146 -12.42 22.76 -1.38
CA LEU A 146 -11.39 22.86 -2.43
C LEU A 146 -9.97 22.82 -1.82
N ALA A 147 -9.80 23.37 -0.62
CA ALA A 147 -8.52 23.37 0.08
C ALA A 147 -8.07 21.94 0.43
N GLU A 148 -8.98 21.10 0.93
CA GLU A 148 -8.68 19.70 1.23
C GLU A 148 -8.30 18.92 -0.04
N LEU A 149 -9.05 19.10 -1.14
CA LEU A 149 -8.68 18.51 -2.43
C LEU A 149 -7.31 19.00 -2.91
N GLN A 150 -7.03 20.31 -2.80
CA GLN A 150 -5.75 20.87 -3.22
C GLN A 150 -4.57 20.32 -2.40
N THR A 151 -4.78 20.06 -1.10
CA THR A 151 -3.78 19.38 -0.27
C THR A 151 -3.50 17.97 -0.76
N ILE A 152 -4.52 17.20 -1.13
CA ILE A 152 -4.35 15.83 -1.67
C ILE A 152 -3.52 15.87 -2.96
N ILE A 153 -3.86 16.74 -3.91
CA ILE A 153 -3.12 16.91 -5.17
C ILE A 153 -1.65 17.26 -4.91
N ASN A 154 -1.41 18.22 -4.02
CA ASN A 154 -0.05 18.66 -3.70
C ASN A 154 0.78 17.57 -3.02
N ASN A 155 0.17 16.77 -2.15
CA ASN A 155 0.85 15.67 -1.47
C ASN A 155 1.26 14.56 -2.45
N ILE A 156 0.38 14.18 -3.39
CA ILE A 156 0.69 13.21 -4.45
C ILE A 156 1.87 13.69 -5.28
N ASN A 157 1.84 14.94 -5.74
CA ASN A 157 2.93 15.47 -6.56
C ASN A 157 4.24 15.62 -5.79
N ALA A 158 4.18 15.98 -4.51
CA ALA A 158 5.37 16.07 -3.66
C ALA A 158 5.99 14.67 -3.49
N SER A 159 5.18 13.66 -3.21
CA SER A 159 5.64 12.26 -3.14
C SER A 159 6.32 11.81 -4.42
N ASP A 160 5.67 12.00 -5.58
CA ASP A 160 6.22 11.57 -6.87
C ASP A 160 7.51 12.32 -7.22
N ALA A 161 7.61 13.60 -6.85
CA ALA A 161 8.83 14.37 -7.05
C ALA A 161 9.98 13.83 -6.19
N VAL A 162 9.73 13.43 -4.94
CA VAL A 162 10.76 12.82 -4.08
C VAL A 162 11.17 11.45 -4.61
N LEU A 163 10.22 10.63 -5.04
CA LEU A 163 10.50 9.31 -5.63
C LEU A 163 11.31 9.42 -6.93
N ALA A 164 10.99 10.39 -7.79
CA ALA A 164 11.77 10.68 -8.99
C ALA A 164 13.19 11.16 -8.66
N GLN A 165 13.33 12.01 -7.63
CA GLN A 165 14.65 12.45 -7.16
C GLN A 165 15.49 11.27 -6.65
N ILE A 166 14.94 10.40 -5.81
CA ILE A 166 15.66 9.24 -5.27
C ILE A 166 16.13 8.32 -6.40
N GLY A 167 15.25 8.00 -7.36
CA GLY A 167 15.60 7.16 -8.50
C GLY A 167 16.69 7.79 -9.38
N SER A 168 16.65 9.11 -9.58
CA SER A 168 17.68 9.83 -10.33
C SER A 168 19.01 9.96 -9.58
N ASP A 169 18.97 10.14 -8.26
CA ASP A 169 20.17 10.27 -7.43
C ASP A 169 20.95 8.97 -7.36
N ALA A 170 20.25 7.84 -7.18
CA ALA A 170 20.86 6.52 -7.06
C ALA A 170 21.73 6.14 -8.28
N ASP A 171 21.31 6.55 -9.48
CA ASP A 171 22.01 6.26 -10.72
C ASP A 171 22.96 7.38 -11.17
N SER A 172 23.13 8.42 -10.34
CA SER A 172 24.00 9.54 -10.67
C SER A 172 25.47 9.22 -10.40
N ALA A 173 26.30 9.26 -11.45
CA ALA A 173 27.75 9.09 -11.30
C ALA A 173 28.49 10.36 -10.81
N THR A 174 27.80 11.50 -10.73
CA THR A 174 28.43 12.81 -10.53
C THR A 174 27.77 13.68 -9.45
N GLN A 175 26.58 13.32 -8.99
CA GLN A 175 25.86 14.07 -7.97
C GLN A 175 25.49 13.14 -6.83
N ASN A 176 25.81 13.57 -5.60
CA ASN A 176 25.38 12.88 -4.40
C ASN A 176 23.94 13.27 -4.08
N SER A 177 23.19 12.34 -3.49
CA SER A 177 21.82 12.55 -3.09
C SER A 177 21.71 13.69 -2.07
N THR A 178 20.65 14.49 -2.24
CA THR A 178 20.33 15.61 -1.32
C THR A 178 19.05 15.37 -0.52
N VAL A 179 18.50 14.16 -0.61
CA VAL A 179 17.23 13.78 0.02
C VAL A 179 17.30 13.96 1.54
N THR A 180 16.27 14.62 2.09
CA THR A 180 16.13 14.94 3.51
C THR A 180 15.04 14.11 4.16
N ILE A 181 15.05 14.03 5.50
CA ILE A 181 13.97 13.38 6.27
C ILE A 181 12.61 14.06 6.02
N ALA A 182 12.59 15.38 5.83
CA ALA A 182 11.37 16.11 5.49
C ALA A 182 10.78 15.66 4.16
N GLN A 183 11.63 15.38 3.16
CA GLN A 183 11.21 14.83 1.87
C GLN A 183 10.77 13.37 1.98
N LEU A 184 11.47 12.53 2.75
CA LEU A 184 11.04 11.15 2.99
C LEU A 184 9.64 11.11 3.64
N ASN A 185 9.35 12.00 4.58
CA ASN A 185 8.02 12.14 5.20
C ASN A 185 6.92 12.64 4.24
N GLN A 186 7.26 13.08 3.02
CA GLN A 186 6.28 13.45 1.99
C GLN A 186 5.85 12.27 1.11
N ILE A 187 6.60 11.17 1.11
CA ILE A 187 6.28 10.00 0.29
C ILE A 187 4.99 9.35 0.80
N ILE A 188 4.08 9.07 -0.14
CA ILE A 188 2.84 8.35 0.11
C ILE A 188 2.77 7.06 -0.74
N PRO A 189 2.27 5.92 -0.21
CA PRO A 189 1.86 5.70 1.19
C PRO A 189 2.98 5.99 2.21
N ALA A 190 2.58 6.48 3.39
CA ALA A 190 3.52 6.99 4.39
C ALA A 190 4.57 5.93 4.75
N LEU A 191 5.84 6.32 4.69
CA LEU A 191 6.96 5.49 5.11
C LEU A 191 6.95 5.33 6.64
N THR A 192 7.41 4.17 7.09
CA THR A 192 7.49 3.80 8.52
C THR A 192 8.94 3.64 8.97
N ALA A 193 9.15 3.75 10.28
CA ALA A 193 10.45 3.59 10.93
C ALA A 193 11.54 4.59 10.49
N ILE A 194 11.21 5.73 9.87
CA ILE A 194 12.20 6.78 9.59
C ILE A 194 12.86 7.23 10.91
N ASN A 195 14.19 7.27 10.92
CA ASN A 195 15.00 7.71 12.05
C ASN A 195 15.78 8.96 11.64
N ASP A 196 15.47 10.10 12.28
CA ASP A 196 16.11 11.38 12.01
C ASP A 196 17.64 11.33 12.16
N ALA A 197 18.16 10.48 13.04
CA ALA A 197 19.61 10.32 13.23
C ALA A 197 20.31 9.68 12.01
N ASN A 198 19.55 9.04 11.13
CA ASN A 198 20.07 8.29 9.98
C ASN A 198 19.93 9.03 8.64
N GLU A 199 19.58 10.32 8.63
CA GLU A 199 19.44 11.09 7.37
C GLU A 199 20.66 10.96 6.44
N THR A 200 21.87 11.15 6.98
CA THR A 200 23.10 11.00 6.21
C THR A 200 23.33 9.56 5.75
N ALA A 201 22.92 8.56 6.55
CA ALA A 201 23.05 7.17 6.18
C ALA A 201 22.07 6.79 5.05
N TYR A 202 20.85 7.34 5.04
CA TYR A 202 19.90 7.16 3.93
C TYR A 202 20.47 7.71 2.61
N ARG A 203 21.03 8.93 2.63
CA ARG A 203 21.68 9.51 1.43
C ARG A 203 22.87 8.68 0.95
N ASN A 204 23.76 8.30 1.86
CA ASN A 204 24.89 7.45 1.52
C ASN A 204 24.46 6.11 0.93
N TYR A 205 23.34 5.54 1.40
CA TYR A 205 22.79 4.32 0.84
C TYR A 205 22.30 4.54 -0.60
N ILE A 206 21.56 5.62 -0.85
CA ILE A 206 21.09 5.97 -2.20
C ILE A 206 22.29 6.05 -3.16
N ASP A 207 23.34 6.77 -2.79
CA ASP A 207 24.54 6.97 -3.63
C ASP A 207 25.37 5.70 -3.83
N ALA A 208 25.44 4.82 -2.82
CA ALA A 208 26.30 3.64 -2.84
C ALA A 208 25.70 2.43 -3.57
N ASN A 209 24.42 2.49 -3.95
CA ASN A 209 23.67 1.35 -4.48
C ASN A 209 23.03 1.66 -5.85
N PRO A 210 23.83 1.93 -6.90
CA PRO A 210 23.31 2.22 -8.23
C PRO A 210 22.48 1.05 -8.78
N ASN A 211 21.41 1.35 -9.52
CA ASN A 211 20.40 0.42 -10.03
C ASN A 211 19.56 -0.31 -8.96
N SER A 212 19.67 0.06 -7.67
CA SER A 212 18.84 -0.53 -6.60
C SER A 212 17.46 0.13 -6.46
N PHE A 213 17.24 1.23 -7.16
CA PHE A 213 15.96 1.91 -7.25
C PHE A 213 15.49 1.94 -8.69
N SER A 214 14.18 1.82 -8.89
CA SER A 214 13.56 2.14 -10.17
C SER A 214 13.74 3.63 -10.50
N SER A 215 13.50 4.04 -11.74
CA SER A 215 13.52 5.46 -12.14
C SER A 215 12.20 5.84 -12.82
N PRO A 216 11.26 6.50 -12.11
CA PRO A 216 11.29 6.90 -10.69
C PRO A 216 11.34 5.73 -9.70
N ALA A 217 11.83 5.98 -8.48
CA ALA A 217 11.83 4.98 -7.41
C ALA A 217 10.40 4.64 -6.98
N THR A 218 10.20 3.46 -6.40
CA THR A 218 8.91 3.10 -5.80
C THR A 218 8.92 3.32 -4.29
N GLN A 219 7.75 3.56 -3.69
CA GLN A 219 7.62 3.69 -2.24
C GLN A 219 8.15 2.45 -1.50
N ALA A 220 7.94 1.25 -2.05
CA ALA A 220 8.40 -0.01 -1.46
C ALA A 220 9.93 -0.12 -1.45
N GLU A 221 10.61 0.29 -2.53
CA GLU A 221 12.08 0.33 -2.59
C GLU A 221 12.65 1.30 -1.53
N VAL A 222 12.04 2.47 -1.37
CA VAL A 222 12.46 3.45 -0.34
C VAL A 222 12.19 2.92 1.07
N GLN A 223 11.06 2.24 1.29
CA GLN A 223 10.75 1.60 2.57
C GLN A 223 11.77 0.50 2.91
N ALA A 224 12.18 -0.31 1.94
CA ALA A 224 13.22 -1.33 2.11
C ALA A 224 14.57 -0.69 2.50
N MET A 225 14.98 0.37 1.80
CA MET A 225 16.19 1.12 2.15
C MET A 225 16.15 1.64 3.60
N ILE A 226 15.02 2.21 4.05
CA ILE A 226 14.89 2.71 5.42
C ILE A 226 15.09 1.58 6.43
N PHE A 227 14.47 0.43 6.21
CA PHE A 227 14.64 -0.72 7.10
C PHE A 227 16.08 -1.21 7.15
N LEU A 228 16.76 -1.25 6.01
CA LEU A 228 18.15 -1.69 5.93
C LEU A 228 19.11 -0.74 6.65
N VAL A 229 19.01 0.56 6.37
CA VAL A 229 19.87 1.55 7.00
C VAL A 229 19.64 1.61 8.50
N ASN A 230 18.40 1.39 8.95
CA ASN A 230 18.08 1.37 10.38
C ASN A 230 18.45 0.07 11.08
N THR A 231 18.66 -1.01 10.34
CA THR A 231 19.01 -2.31 10.90
C THR A 231 20.52 -2.45 10.92
N PRO A 232 21.17 -2.49 12.09
CA PRO A 232 22.61 -2.67 12.15
C PRO A 232 23.03 -4.00 11.48
N THR A 233 23.93 -3.93 10.50
CA THR A 233 24.39 -5.09 9.73
C THR A 233 25.89 -5.33 9.87
N VAL A 234 26.31 -6.55 9.52
CA VAL A 234 27.71 -6.95 9.39
C VAL A 234 27.88 -7.84 8.16
N VAL A 235 29.00 -7.69 7.45
CA VAL A 235 29.37 -8.62 6.37
C VAL A 235 29.97 -9.87 7.02
N GLY A 236 29.32 -11.01 6.84
CA GLY A 236 29.77 -12.32 7.31
C GLY A 236 31.07 -12.77 6.65
N ALA A 237 31.72 -13.79 7.21
CA ALA A 237 32.95 -14.35 6.67
C ALA A 237 32.75 -14.92 5.26
N GLY A 238 31.53 -15.38 4.93
CA GLY A 238 31.13 -15.84 3.60
C GLY A 238 30.80 -14.73 2.61
N GLY A 239 30.89 -13.45 3.01
CA GLY A 239 30.64 -12.28 2.15
C GLY A 239 29.17 -11.82 2.08
N ALA A 240 28.23 -12.57 2.67
CA ALA A 240 26.84 -12.16 2.77
C ALA A 240 26.62 -11.13 3.90
N ILE A 241 25.59 -10.31 3.78
CA ILE A 241 25.23 -9.31 4.79
C ILE A 241 24.24 -9.94 5.78
N PHE A 242 24.53 -9.85 7.08
CA PHE A 242 23.67 -10.31 8.17
C PHE A 242 23.33 -9.15 9.10
N MET A 243 22.28 -9.30 9.90
CA MET A 243 22.11 -8.46 11.09
C MET A 243 23.31 -8.63 12.03
N ASP A 244 23.77 -7.54 12.66
CA ASP A 244 24.93 -7.53 13.56
C ASP A 244 24.68 -8.27 14.89
N ARG A 245 23.42 -8.54 15.24
CA ARG A 245 22.99 -9.29 16.42
C ARG A 245 21.84 -10.27 16.14
N ASN A 246 21.62 -11.20 17.07
CA ASN A 246 20.52 -12.16 16.99
C ASN A 246 19.19 -11.43 17.06
N LEU A 247 18.16 -11.99 16.43
CA LEU A 247 16.82 -11.43 16.52
C LEU A 247 16.36 -11.43 18.00
N GLY A 248 15.92 -10.28 18.50
CA GLY A 248 15.59 -10.07 19.92
C GLY A 248 16.77 -9.72 20.83
N ALA A 249 18.01 -9.65 20.32
CA ALA A 249 19.18 -9.27 21.13
C ALA A 249 19.29 -7.74 21.31
N THR A 250 19.80 -7.30 22.45
CA THR A 250 19.95 -5.86 22.76
C THR A 250 21.30 -5.31 22.32
N GLN A 251 22.30 -6.16 22.10
CA GLN A 251 23.64 -5.76 21.67
C GLN A 251 24.32 -6.79 20.76
N VAL A 252 25.38 -6.34 20.07
CA VAL A 252 26.37 -7.23 19.44
C VAL A 252 27.14 -7.95 20.55
N ALA A 253 27.38 -9.25 20.36
CA ALA A 253 28.04 -10.06 21.37
C ALA A 253 29.44 -9.56 21.74
N THR A 254 29.68 -9.45 23.04
CA THR A 254 31.03 -9.16 23.59
C THR A 254 31.79 -10.40 24.03
N SER A 255 31.09 -11.54 24.20
CA SER A 255 31.64 -12.87 24.44
C SER A 255 30.69 -13.94 23.88
N SER A 256 31.15 -15.20 23.78
CA SER A 256 30.28 -16.29 23.30
C SER A 256 29.09 -16.56 24.22
N ASP A 257 29.23 -16.26 25.51
CA ASP A 257 28.22 -16.44 26.56
C ASP A 257 27.51 -15.13 26.97
N ASP A 258 27.59 -14.08 26.15
CA ASP A 258 26.95 -12.79 26.42
C ASP A 258 25.42 -12.89 26.37
N SER A 259 24.80 -12.91 27.55
CA SER A 259 23.34 -13.03 27.69
C SER A 259 22.54 -11.90 27.04
N ASN A 260 23.11 -10.70 26.88
CA ASN A 260 22.45 -9.58 26.20
C ASN A 260 22.44 -9.76 24.67
N ALA A 261 23.30 -10.64 24.15
CA ALA A 261 23.43 -10.93 22.73
C ALA A 261 22.78 -12.27 22.31
N TYR A 262 22.19 -13.01 23.26
CA TYR A 262 21.54 -14.29 22.96
C TYR A 262 20.34 -14.16 22.03
N GLY A 263 19.58 -13.07 22.15
CA GLY A 263 18.32 -12.87 21.43
C GLY A 263 17.24 -13.83 21.88
N ASP A 264 16.18 -13.94 21.09
CA ASP A 264 15.03 -14.81 21.35
C ASP A 264 15.19 -16.23 20.76
N LEU A 265 14.28 -17.14 21.10
CA LEU A 265 14.30 -18.55 20.70
C LEU A 265 13.02 -18.95 19.97
N TYR A 266 13.10 -19.03 18.65
CA TYR A 266 11.95 -19.22 17.77
C TYR A 266 11.67 -20.68 17.49
N GLN A 267 10.40 -21.07 17.42
CA GLN A 267 10.00 -22.36 16.84
C GLN A 267 10.00 -22.25 15.31
N TRP A 268 10.49 -23.28 14.62
CA TRP A 268 10.69 -23.21 13.18
C TRP A 268 9.36 -22.97 12.45
N GLY A 269 9.31 -21.99 11.56
CA GLY A 269 8.09 -21.63 10.81
C GLY A 269 7.14 -20.68 11.56
N ARG A 270 7.59 -19.99 12.62
CA ARG A 270 6.74 -19.01 13.35
C ARG A 270 7.25 -17.57 13.22
N ASN A 271 6.31 -16.65 13.14
CA ASN A 271 6.54 -15.22 13.28
C ASN A 271 6.89 -14.84 14.73
N THR A 272 7.35 -13.61 14.92
CA THR A 272 7.45 -12.98 16.23
C THR A 272 6.03 -12.69 16.76
N ASP A 273 5.53 -13.52 17.68
CA ASP A 273 4.18 -13.42 18.24
C ASP A 273 4.13 -13.49 19.79
N GLY A 274 5.30 -13.58 20.43
CA GLY A 274 5.46 -13.67 21.88
C GLY A 274 5.93 -15.05 22.35
N HIS A 275 5.80 -16.11 21.53
CA HIS A 275 6.27 -17.44 21.90
C HIS A 275 7.80 -17.49 22.08
N GLN A 276 8.52 -16.67 21.31
CA GLN A 276 9.97 -16.72 21.19
C GLN A 276 10.71 -16.25 22.45
N PHE A 277 10.02 -15.51 23.33
CA PHE A 277 10.66 -15.02 24.55
C PHE A 277 11.12 -16.21 25.39
N ARG A 278 12.35 -16.11 25.91
CA ARG A 278 12.95 -17.15 26.77
C ARG A 278 12.11 -17.44 28.02
N THR A 279 11.22 -16.52 28.39
CA THR A 279 10.33 -16.58 29.55
C THR A 279 8.85 -16.77 29.19
N SER A 280 8.50 -16.96 27.91
CA SER A 280 7.10 -17.09 27.51
C SER A 280 6.45 -18.31 28.16
N SER A 281 5.14 -18.25 28.38
CA SER A 281 4.37 -19.40 28.88
C SER A 281 4.39 -20.55 27.87
N ILE A 282 4.13 -21.76 28.35
CA ILE A 282 4.08 -22.97 27.53
C ILE A 282 2.65 -23.50 27.40
N THR A 283 2.39 -24.23 26.33
CA THR A 283 1.20 -25.08 26.18
C THR A 283 1.58 -26.44 25.59
N ALA A 284 0.74 -27.44 25.80
CA ALA A 284 0.88 -28.72 25.13
C ALA A 284 0.36 -28.62 23.69
N GLY A 285 1.14 -29.12 22.75
CA GLY A 285 0.78 -29.24 21.34
C GLY A 285 0.73 -30.70 20.86
N PRO A 286 0.68 -30.92 19.54
CA PRO A 286 0.68 -29.89 18.50
C PRO A 286 -0.66 -29.14 18.40
N VAL A 287 -0.68 -28.01 17.70
CA VAL A 287 -1.89 -27.19 17.47
C VAL A 287 -2.16 -26.99 15.97
N ALA A 288 -3.41 -26.72 15.60
CA ALA A 288 -3.75 -26.41 14.22
C ALA A 288 -3.24 -25.03 13.80
N SER A 289 -2.82 -24.89 12.54
CA SER A 289 -2.43 -23.61 11.94
C SER A 289 -3.51 -22.54 12.18
N GLY A 290 -3.11 -21.36 12.65
CA GLY A 290 -3.99 -20.26 13.03
C GLY A 290 -4.46 -20.27 14.49
N ASN A 291 -4.14 -21.31 15.27
CA ASN A 291 -4.47 -21.44 16.70
C ASN A 291 -3.26 -21.43 17.62
N GLU A 292 -2.09 -21.00 17.13
CA GLU A 292 -0.83 -21.10 17.86
C GLU A 292 -0.72 -20.15 19.06
N GLY A 293 -1.41 -19.00 19.00
CA GLY A 293 -1.34 -17.97 20.04
C GLY A 293 0.08 -17.45 20.29
N SER A 294 0.32 -16.80 21.43
CA SER A 294 1.62 -16.19 21.79
C SER A 294 2.47 -17.06 22.73
N VAL A 295 2.14 -18.34 22.88
CA VAL A 295 2.80 -19.27 23.81
C VAL A 295 3.70 -20.25 23.08
N PHE A 296 4.71 -20.77 23.79
CA PHE A 296 5.60 -21.80 23.27
C PHE A 296 4.94 -23.17 23.33
N ILE A 297 4.92 -23.87 22.20
CA ILE A 297 4.14 -25.11 22.06
C ILE A 297 5.07 -26.31 22.21
N LEU A 298 4.85 -27.12 23.25
CA LEU A 298 5.59 -28.34 23.49
C LEU A 298 4.99 -29.50 22.67
N ASN A 299 5.81 -30.22 21.91
CA ASN A 299 5.43 -31.52 21.35
C ASN A 299 6.62 -32.49 21.34
N GLY A 300 6.69 -33.35 22.34
CA GLY A 300 7.69 -34.43 22.43
C GLY A 300 7.36 -35.70 21.62
N SER A 301 6.30 -35.70 20.83
CA SER A 301 5.84 -36.90 20.09
C SER A 301 6.06 -36.76 18.59
N TYR A 302 6.43 -37.86 17.92
CA TYR A 302 6.54 -37.92 16.46
C TYR A 302 5.26 -37.36 15.78
N PRO A 303 5.35 -36.46 14.78
CA PRO A 303 6.54 -36.11 13.99
C PRO A 303 7.44 -35.01 14.59
N TYR A 304 7.22 -34.62 15.84
CA TYR A 304 7.95 -33.57 16.58
C TYR A 304 7.77 -32.15 16.03
N ASP A 305 6.62 -31.91 15.41
CA ASP A 305 6.17 -30.58 14.98
C ASP A 305 5.35 -29.90 16.07
N TRP A 306 5.37 -28.58 16.15
CA TRP A 306 4.41 -27.86 16.97
C TRP A 306 3.08 -27.64 16.23
N LEU A 307 3.04 -27.81 14.89
CA LEU A 307 1.82 -27.87 14.09
C LEU A 307 1.22 -29.28 14.03
N SER A 308 -0.11 -29.37 14.07
CA SER A 308 -0.81 -30.66 13.89
C SER A 308 -0.76 -31.14 12.44
N THR A 309 -0.69 -30.18 11.51
CA THR A 309 -0.52 -30.41 10.08
C THR A 309 0.79 -29.78 9.65
N ARG A 310 1.74 -30.62 9.22
CA ARG A 310 3.07 -30.18 8.75
C ARG A 310 2.92 -29.16 7.62
N ASP A 311 3.60 -28.02 7.77
CA ASP A 311 3.71 -26.98 6.76
C ASP A 311 5.19 -26.62 6.56
N ASP A 312 5.75 -27.03 5.42
CA ASP A 312 7.15 -26.81 5.07
C ASP A 312 7.40 -25.47 4.38
N THR A 313 6.34 -24.73 4.06
CA THR A 313 6.42 -23.52 3.24
C THR A 313 6.56 -22.25 4.07
N ARG A 314 6.44 -22.35 5.40
CA ARG A 314 6.41 -21.19 6.30
C ARG A 314 7.70 -20.36 6.26
N TRP A 315 8.88 -20.98 6.34
CA TRP A 315 10.16 -20.32 6.07
C TRP A 315 10.64 -20.79 4.70
N ASN A 316 10.35 -20.01 3.66
CA ASN A 316 10.42 -20.40 2.25
C ASN A 316 11.83 -20.29 1.64
N GLY A 317 12.82 -20.95 2.25
CA GLY A 317 14.17 -21.03 1.71
C GLY A 317 14.83 -19.66 1.49
N ALA A 318 15.21 -19.37 0.25
CA ALA A 318 15.96 -18.15 -0.13
C ALA A 318 15.08 -16.91 -0.37
N THR A 319 13.80 -16.96 -0.03
CA THR A 319 12.87 -15.83 -0.16
C THR A 319 12.12 -15.61 1.16
N LYS A 320 11.93 -14.34 1.54
CA LYS A 320 11.13 -13.98 2.72
C LYS A 320 9.67 -14.44 2.56
N GLY A 321 9.24 -15.32 3.45
CA GLY A 321 7.85 -15.77 3.56
C GLY A 321 7.05 -14.97 4.58
N SER A 322 5.71 -15.08 4.55
CA SER A 322 4.81 -14.40 5.51
C SER A 322 4.94 -14.86 6.96
N HIS A 323 5.64 -15.97 7.20
CA HIS A 323 5.90 -16.52 8.53
C HIS A 323 7.37 -16.33 8.97
N ASP A 324 8.20 -15.65 8.16
CA ASP A 324 9.59 -15.38 8.48
C ASP A 324 9.69 -14.28 9.56
N PRO A 325 10.30 -14.56 10.73
CA PRO A 325 10.30 -13.64 11.85
C PRO A 325 11.26 -12.45 11.67
N CYS A 326 12.15 -12.48 10.69
CA CYS A 326 13.10 -11.40 10.44
C CYS A 326 12.37 -10.11 9.99
N PRO A 327 12.96 -8.92 10.20
CA PRO A 327 12.39 -7.68 9.70
C PRO A 327 12.37 -7.65 8.16
N ASP A 328 11.65 -6.69 7.59
CA ASP A 328 11.64 -6.45 6.14
C ASP A 328 13.05 -6.13 5.62
N GLY A 329 13.36 -6.60 4.40
CA GLY A 329 14.71 -6.62 3.86
C GLY A 329 15.62 -7.73 4.42
N PHE A 330 15.12 -8.54 5.36
CA PHE A 330 15.86 -9.68 5.90
C PHE A 330 14.98 -10.94 5.98
N ARG A 331 15.65 -12.09 5.99
CA ARG A 331 15.03 -13.41 6.16
C ARG A 331 15.89 -14.34 7.00
N VAL A 332 15.34 -15.50 7.36
CA VAL A 332 16.11 -16.59 7.95
C VAL A 332 17.07 -17.17 6.89
N PRO A 333 18.36 -17.40 7.20
CA PRO A 333 19.33 -17.93 6.23
C PRO A 333 19.03 -19.37 5.84
N THR A 334 19.33 -19.73 4.60
CA THR A 334 19.28 -21.11 4.11
C THR A 334 20.43 -21.94 4.66
N GLU A 335 20.32 -23.26 4.51
CA GLU A 335 21.38 -24.19 4.90
C GLU A 335 22.67 -23.90 4.13
N ALA A 336 22.57 -23.64 2.82
CA ALA A 336 23.71 -23.35 1.97
C ALA A 336 24.42 -22.03 2.34
N GLU A 337 23.68 -21.03 2.78
CA GLU A 337 24.24 -19.76 3.25
C GLU A 337 24.98 -19.93 4.57
N TRP A 338 24.44 -20.73 5.50
CA TRP A 338 25.18 -21.11 6.70
C TRP A 338 26.45 -21.91 6.35
N GLN A 339 26.38 -22.85 5.41
CA GLN A 339 27.55 -23.60 4.92
C GLN A 339 28.65 -22.69 4.39
N THR A 340 28.28 -21.72 3.57
CA THR A 340 29.21 -20.73 3.03
C THR A 340 29.85 -19.90 4.14
N GLU A 341 29.05 -19.49 5.13
CA GLU A 341 29.53 -18.67 6.24
C GLU A 341 30.56 -19.40 7.11
N PHE A 342 30.24 -20.58 7.66
CA PHE A 342 31.19 -21.23 8.57
C PHE A 342 32.37 -21.89 7.86
N ALA A 343 32.27 -22.22 6.57
CA ALA A 343 33.41 -22.71 5.79
C ALA A 343 34.55 -21.66 5.69
N ALA A 344 34.23 -20.38 5.88
CA ALA A 344 35.19 -19.29 5.91
C ALA A 344 35.78 -19.02 7.31
N TRP A 345 35.35 -19.73 8.35
CA TRP A 345 35.87 -19.53 9.70
C TRP A 345 37.27 -20.16 9.87
N THR A 346 38.11 -19.50 10.67
CA THR A 346 39.48 -19.99 10.95
C THR A 346 39.48 -21.26 11.81
N THR A 347 38.49 -21.42 12.68
CA THR A 347 38.36 -22.60 13.56
C THR A 347 36.92 -23.10 13.55
N ASN A 348 36.74 -24.41 13.43
CA ASN A 348 35.44 -25.04 13.26
C ASN A 348 34.80 -25.41 14.60
N ASN A 349 34.57 -24.41 15.46
CA ASN A 349 33.97 -24.56 16.79
C ASN A 349 33.39 -23.22 17.29
N ALA A 350 32.93 -23.17 18.54
CA ALA A 350 32.37 -21.97 19.18
C ALA A 350 33.34 -20.78 19.21
N ALA A 351 34.66 -21.02 19.30
CA ALA A 351 35.65 -19.95 19.24
C ALA A 351 35.69 -19.31 17.85
N GLY A 352 35.60 -20.12 16.78
CA GLY A 352 35.50 -19.59 15.42
C GLY A 352 34.17 -18.87 15.17
N ALA A 353 33.07 -19.39 15.70
CA ALA A 353 31.76 -18.75 15.60
C ALA A 353 31.76 -17.34 16.23
N PHE A 354 32.35 -17.19 17.41
CA PHE A 354 32.46 -15.90 18.09
C PHE A 354 33.52 -14.96 17.48
N ASN A 355 34.64 -15.51 16.99
CA ASN A 355 35.69 -14.72 16.33
C ASN A 355 35.35 -14.35 14.88
N SER A 356 34.31 -14.95 14.29
CA SER A 356 33.77 -14.54 13.00
C SER A 356 33.20 -13.12 13.06
N PRO A 357 33.01 -12.44 11.92
CA PRO A 357 32.33 -11.15 11.89
C PRO A 357 30.95 -11.17 12.56
N LEU A 358 30.24 -12.30 12.50
CA LEU A 358 28.89 -12.43 13.06
C LEU A 358 28.83 -12.50 14.59
N LYS A 359 29.96 -12.79 15.24
CA LYS A 359 30.08 -12.97 16.70
C LYS A 359 28.96 -13.83 17.30
N LEU A 360 28.75 -15.02 16.76
CA LEU A 360 27.65 -15.89 17.18
C LEU A 360 27.87 -16.38 18.62
N THR A 361 26.81 -16.32 19.43
CA THR A 361 26.78 -16.75 20.83
C THR A 361 26.37 -18.21 20.99
N THR A 362 26.76 -18.81 22.11
CA THR A 362 26.26 -20.11 22.58
C THR A 362 24.97 -19.92 23.39
N ALA A 363 23.93 -19.42 22.73
CA ALA A 363 22.68 -19.01 23.36
C ALA A 363 21.80 -20.17 23.86
N GLY A 364 22.21 -21.42 23.63
CA GLY A 364 21.44 -22.61 23.97
C GLY A 364 20.14 -22.74 23.16
N ASP A 365 19.25 -23.58 23.67
CA ASP A 365 17.96 -23.86 23.06
C ASP A 365 16.82 -23.89 24.08
N ARG A 366 15.59 -23.85 23.57
CA ARG A 366 14.40 -24.13 24.36
C ARG A 366 13.84 -25.48 23.99
N HIS A 367 13.76 -26.34 25.00
CA HIS A 367 13.41 -27.74 24.84
C HIS A 367 11.93 -27.95 24.45
N HIS A 368 11.68 -28.86 23.51
CA HIS A 368 10.35 -29.11 22.92
C HIS A 368 9.40 -30.03 23.71
N TRP A 369 9.83 -30.68 24.79
CA TRP A 369 9.01 -31.61 25.59
C TRP A 369 9.03 -31.33 27.10
N HIS A 370 9.94 -30.47 27.57
CA HIS A 370 10.16 -30.25 29.00
C HIS A 370 9.65 -28.87 29.41
N PRO A 371 8.83 -28.76 30.46
CA PRO A 371 8.28 -27.49 30.93
C PRO A 371 9.28 -26.57 31.65
N GLY A 372 10.53 -27.00 31.86
CA GLY A 372 11.55 -26.22 32.53
C GLY A 372 11.81 -24.88 31.82
N ILE A 373 11.74 -23.79 32.57
CA ILE A 373 12.12 -22.45 32.13
C ILE A 373 13.63 -22.33 32.34
N GLY A 374 14.39 -22.89 31.40
CA GLY A 374 15.84 -22.88 31.44
C GLY A 374 16.33 -23.14 30.04
N VAL A 375 17.08 -22.19 29.50
CA VAL A 375 17.77 -22.38 28.23
C VAL A 375 18.83 -23.45 28.43
N GLU A 376 18.54 -24.66 27.93
CA GLU A 376 19.44 -25.79 28.05
C GLU A 376 20.61 -25.55 27.09
N ASN A 377 21.76 -26.17 27.37
CA ASN A 377 22.90 -26.16 26.46
C ASN A 377 23.48 -24.75 26.17
N LEU A 378 23.58 -23.85 27.17
CA LEU A 378 24.29 -22.55 27.06
C LEU A 378 25.77 -22.62 26.61
N HIS A 379 26.29 -23.82 26.35
CA HIS A 379 27.61 -24.06 25.75
C HIS A 379 27.53 -24.48 24.28
N TYR A 380 26.34 -24.45 23.70
CA TYR A 380 26.04 -24.71 22.30
C TYR A 380 25.41 -23.49 21.66
N GLY A 381 25.77 -23.22 20.42
CA GLY A 381 25.05 -22.31 19.54
C GLY A 381 24.17 -23.10 18.60
N PHE A 382 22.88 -22.77 18.57
CA PHE A 382 21.91 -23.35 17.65
C PHE A 382 21.20 -22.24 16.88
N TYR A 383 21.35 -22.23 15.56
CA TYR A 383 20.87 -21.17 14.69
C TYR A 383 20.05 -21.75 13.57
N TRP A 384 18.75 -21.42 13.53
CA TRP A 384 17.86 -21.98 12.52
C TRP A 384 18.31 -21.64 11.10
N SER A 385 18.02 -22.59 10.21
CA SER A 385 17.96 -22.37 8.78
C SER A 385 16.50 -22.32 8.30
N SER A 386 16.21 -21.58 7.23
CA SER A 386 14.95 -21.63 6.51
C SER A 386 14.76 -22.94 5.72
N THR A 387 15.78 -23.80 5.64
CA THR A 387 15.71 -25.06 4.90
C THR A 387 14.97 -26.13 5.71
N ALA A 388 13.74 -26.44 5.28
CA ALA A 388 13.02 -27.61 5.75
C ALA A 388 13.74 -28.90 5.32
N SER A 389 13.72 -29.91 6.19
CA SER A 389 14.29 -31.23 5.89
C SER A 389 13.22 -32.28 5.65
N PHE A 390 13.56 -33.26 4.82
CA PHE A 390 12.66 -34.31 4.33
C PHE A 390 12.86 -35.65 5.03
N ASN A 391 13.79 -35.73 6.00
CA ASN A 391 14.00 -36.96 6.76
C ASN A 391 12.88 -37.20 7.77
N SER A 392 12.62 -38.48 8.08
CA SER A 392 11.45 -38.99 8.82
C SER A 392 11.00 -38.12 10.01
N GLY A 393 9.99 -37.28 9.81
CA GLY A 393 9.44 -36.36 10.82
C GLY A 393 9.33 -34.93 10.29
N ALA A 394 8.87 -34.00 11.13
CA ALA A 394 8.86 -32.58 10.83
C ALA A 394 10.14 -31.95 11.37
N THR A 395 11.16 -31.91 10.51
CA THR A 395 12.49 -31.39 10.86
C THR A 395 12.94 -30.28 9.93
N ALA A 396 13.92 -29.53 10.40
CA ALA A 396 14.55 -28.44 9.69
C ALA A 396 16.05 -28.46 9.95
N SER A 397 16.79 -27.77 9.09
CA SER A 397 18.22 -27.60 9.23
C SER A 397 18.56 -26.47 10.21
N LEU A 398 19.71 -26.60 10.86
CA LEU A 398 20.30 -25.52 11.65
C LEU A 398 21.83 -25.60 11.60
N LEU A 399 22.47 -24.47 11.88
CA LEU A 399 23.87 -24.39 12.24
C LEU A 399 24.02 -24.69 13.73
N GLN A 400 24.84 -25.68 14.05
CA GLN A 400 25.16 -26.08 15.42
C GLN A 400 26.66 -25.95 15.66
N PHE A 401 27.06 -25.37 16.79
CA PHE A 401 28.45 -25.42 17.24
C PHE A 401 28.58 -25.56 18.75
N ASN A 402 29.72 -26.09 19.19
CA ASN A 402 30.14 -26.19 20.59
C ASN A 402 31.66 -25.99 20.69
N SER A 403 32.27 -26.24 21.86
CA SER A 403 33.71 -26.08 22.07
C SER A 403 34.63 -26.84 21.10
N SER A 404 34.12 -27.88 20.43
CA SER A 404 34.91 -28.85 19.68
C SER A 404 34.53 -29.00 18.21
N SER A 405 33.33 -28.58 17.80
CA SER A 405 32.85 -28.75 16.43
C SER A 405 31.84 -27.69 16.02
N VAL A 406 31.75 -27.43 14.71
CA VAL A 406 30.61 -26.81 14.03
C VAL A 406 30.09 -27.78 12.97
N VAL A 407 28.78 -27.90 12.85
CA VAL A 407 28.10 -28.74 11.86
C VAL A 407 26.81 -28.08 11.41
N ILE A 408 26.43 -28.36 10.16
CA ILE A 408 25.03 -28.25 9.75
C ILE A 408 24.36 -29.56 10.08
N ASN A 409 23.22 -29.47 10.75
CA ASN A 409 22.42 -30.64 11.04
C ASN A 409 21.02 -30.44 10.46
N SER A 410 20.66 -31.32 9.54
CA SER A 410 19.41 -31.30 8.79
C SER A 410 18.31 -32.15 9.42
N ASN A 411 18.40 -32.49 10.71
CA ASN A 411 17.43 -33.38 11.36
C ASN A 411 16.98 -32.87 12.73
N TYR A 412 16.80 -31.56 12.88
CA TYR A 412 16.34 -30.94 14.11
C TYR A 412 14.83 -30.73 14.13
N ARG A 413 14.20 -31.08 15.27
CA ARG A 413 12.75 -31.05 15.45
C ARG A 413 12.25 -29.61 15.48
N ARG A 414 11.21 -29.30 14.70
CA ARG A 414 10.69 -27.92 14.56
C ARG A 414 10.08 -27.35 15.83
N SER A 415 9.67 -28.22 16.75
CA SER A 415 9.13 -27.85 18.06
C SER A 415 10.16 -27.25 19.04
N TYR A 416 11.47 -27.35 18.77
CA TYR A 416 12.48 -26.63 19.56
C TYR A 416 12.45 -25.12 19.32
N GLY A 417 12.89 -24.36 20.32
CA GLY A 417 13.18 -22.93 20.19
C GLY A 417 14.67 -22.72 19.99
N MET A 418 15.08 -22.12 18.87
CA MET A 418 16.49 -21.85 18.56
C MET A 418 16.69 -20.40 18.16
N SER A 419 17.93 -19.91 18.23
CA SER A 419 18.26 -18.54 17.82
C SER A 419 18.04 -18.34 16.32
N VAL A 420 17.71 -17.10 15.95
CA VAL A 420 17.63 -16.65 14.56
C VAL A 420 18.63 -15.52 14.37
N ARG A 421 19.44 -15.62 13.32
CA ARG A 421 20.33 -14.58 12.84
C ARG A 421 19.96 -14.28 11.40
N CYS A 422 19.37 -13.12 11.15
CA CYS A 422 18.81 -12.81 9.84
C CYS A 422 19.88 -12.43 8.82
N ILE A 423 19.70 -12.87 7.59
CA ILE A 423 20.50 -12.52 6.41
C ILE A 423 19.72 -11.53 5.55
N TYR A 424 20.44 -10.61 4.90
CA TYR A 424 19.87 -9.66 3.95
C TYR A 424 19.16 -10.39 2.80
N ASP A 425 17.93 -10.00 2.48
CA ASP A 425 17.17 -10.45 1.32
C ASP A 425 17.00 -9.26 0.36
N PRO A 426 17.64 -9.28 -0.82
CA PRO A 426 17.56 -8.17 -1.77
C PRO A 426 16.23 -8.10 -2.56
N ASN A 427 15.24 -8.93 -2.24
CA ASN A 427 13.98 -9.05 -3.00
C ASN A 427 12.77 -8.55 -2.20
#